data_AF-A0A933RJW2-F1
#
_entry.id   AF-A0A933RJW2-F1
#
_cell.length_a   1.000
_cell.length_b   1.000
_cell.length_c   1.000
_cell.angle_alpha   90.00
_cell.angle_beta   90.00
_cell.angle_gamma   90.00
#
_symmetry.space_group_name_H-M   'P 1'
#
loop_
_entity.id
_entity.type
_entity.pdbx_description
1 polymer ?
#
loop_
_entity_poly.entity_id
_entity_poly.type
_entity_poly.pdbx_seq_one_letter_code
_entity_poly.pdbx_strand_id
1 'polypeptide(L)'
;MKFADSTEVQAVARADIDELRGRPIRIGENGHIDGVFLENESHEEILIRTCKEYDAAISAGFYARTNIDIKLSVYFEHQCGLLKALEIATTPGTSFIADPRVGVADLHLIPFSMFPQFGVEREHENSAATYQEKIDDGSLVVKRLRQNTLCIEEPEGMGQQLIEVARADFSGDGIEDILLFEYCYATHGTLGFGGIKILTRKGPENRFELITPCNL
;
A
#
# COMPACT_ATOMS: atom_id res chain seq x y z
N MET A 1 -5.12 -8.20 -10.95
CA MET A 1 -4.95 -6.84 -11.52
C MET A 1 -5.94 -6.65 -12.67
N LYS A 2 -6.57 -5.47 -12.79
CA LYS A 2 -7.53 -5.17 -13.86
C LYS A 2 -7.05 -3.99 -14.71
N PHE A 3 -7.21 -4.11 -16.02
CA PHE A 3 -6.83 -3.10 -17.01
C PHE A 3 -8.07 -2.42 -17.62
N ALA A 4 -7.87 -1.26 -18.25
CA ALA A 4 -8.97 -0.47 -18.82
C ALA A 4 -9.73 -1.22 -19.93
N ASP A 5 -9.06 -2.13 -20.63
CA ASP A 5 -9.64 -3.03 -21.63
C ASP A 5 -10.50 -4.16 -21.02
N SER A 6 -10.76 -4.12 -19.70
CA SER A 6 -11.46 -5.14 -18.92
C SER A 6 -10.77 -6.50 -18.83
N THR A 7 -9.53 -6.62 -19.32
CA THR A 7 -8.71 -7.79 -19.05
C THR A 7 -8.39 -7.85 -17.56
N GLU A 8 -8.53 -9.05 -17.01
CA GLU A 8 -8.11 -9.35 -15.64
C GLU A 8 -6.97 -10.34 -15.66
N VAL A 9 -5.88 -9.97 -15.00
CA VAL A 9 -4.69 -10.80 -14.84
C VAL A 9 -4.69 -11.34 -13.41
N GLN A 10 -4.78 -12.66 -13.29
CA GLN A 10 -4.82 -13.39 -12.01
C GLN A 10 -3.43 -13.90 -11.58
N ALA A 11 -2.50 -14.03 -12.53
CA ALA A 11 -1.12 -14.44 -12.28
C ALA A 11 -0.19 -13.59 -13.14
N VAL A 12 0.93 -13.17 -12.57
CA VAL A 12 1.94 -12.33 -13.24
C VAL A 12 3.23 -13.12 -13.31
N ALA A 13 3.70 -13.41 -14.53
CA ALA A 13 5.06 -13.91 -14.71
C ALA A 13 6.03 -12.73 -14.83
N ARG A 14 7.26 -12.90 -14.34
CA ARG A 14 8.30 -11.86 -14.39
C ARG A 14 8.56 -11.36 -15.81
N ALA A 15 8.49 -12.25 -16.81
CA ALA A 15 8.69 -11.92 -18.22
C ALA A 15 7.62 -10.96 -18.78
N ASP A 16 6.42 -10.96 -18.19
CA ASP A 16 5.28 -10.17 -18.67
C ASP A 16 5.24 -8.78 -18.03
N ILE A 17 6.03 -8.52 -16.97
CA ILE A 17 5.92 -7.30 -16.16
C ILE A 17 6.12 -6.03 -17.01
N ASP A 18 7.12 -5.99 -17.88
CA ASP A 18 7.37 -4.80 -18.72
C ASP A 18 6.18 -4.49 -19.65
N GLU A 19 5.57 -5.53 -20.21
CA GLU A 19 4.37 -5.39 -21.03
C GLU A 19 3.19 -4.88 -20.18
N LEU A 20 2.95 -5.50 -19.02
CA LEU A 20 1.87 -5.12 -18.11
C LEU A 20 1.99 -3.68 -17.63
N ARG A 21 3.22 -3.18 -17.39
CA ARG A 21 3.46 -1.78 -17.00
C ARG A 21 3.11 -0.78 -18.11
N GLY A 22 3.10 -1.20 -19.36
CA GLY A 22 2.69 -0.39 -20.53
C GLY A 22 1.18 -0.39 -20.80
N ARG A 23 0.39 -1.15 -20.04
CA ARG A 23 -1.05 -1.25 -20.27
C ARG A 23 -1.83 -0.22 -19.43
N PRO A 24 -2.92 0.36 -19.96
CA PRO A 24 -3.74 1.30 -19.21
C PRO A 24 -4.42 0.67 -17.98
N ILE A 25 -4.24 1.31 -16.82
CA ILE A 25 -4.81 0.85 -15.55
C ILE A 25 -6.31 1.14 -15.51
N ARG A 26 -7.09 0.19 -14.98
CA ARG A 26 -8.49 0.43 -14.67
C ARG A 26 -8.61 1.21 -13.36
N ILE A 27 -9.32 2.33 -13.40
CA ILE A 27 -9.61 3.15 -12.23
C ILE A 27 -11.04 2.89 -11.75
N GLY A 28 -11.16 2.22 -10.60
CA GLY A 28 -12.43 1.84 -10.00
C GLY A 28 -13.29 0.92 -10.88
N GLU A 29 -14.59 0.86 -10.58
CA GLU A 29 -15.54 0.06 -11.36
C GLU A 29 -16.14 0.84 -12.53
N ASN A 30 -16.04 2.17 -12.48
CA ASN A 30 -16.65 3.12 -13.40
C ASN A 30 -15.80 3.31 -14.67
N GLY A 31 -16.33 2.93 -15.84
CA GLY A 31 -15.61 3.02 -17.11
C GLY A 31 -15.47 4.43 -17.72
N HIS A 32 -15.83 5.49 -17.00
CA HIS A 32 -15.76 6.88 -17.51
C HIS A 32 -14.47 7.61 -17.12
N ILE A 33 -13.70 7.06 -16.18
CA ILE A 33 -12.40 7.62 -15.77
C ILE A 33 -11.32 6.88 -16.55
N ASP A 34 -10.57 7.61 -17.37
CA ASP A 34 -9.58 7.05 -18.30
C ASP A 34 -8.13 7.28 -17.87
N GLY A 35 -7.89 8.00 -16.78
CA GLY A 35 -6.58 8.30 -16.24
C GLY A 35 -6.61 9.19 -14.99
N VAL A 36 -5.44 9.64 -14.55
CA VAL A 36 -5.26 10.64 -13.48
C VAL A 36 -4.48 11.84 -14.00
N PHE A 37 -4.87 13.05 -13.60
CA PHE A 37 -4.10 14.25 -13.90
C PHE A 37 -3.04 14.48 -12.81
N LEU A 38 -1.80 14.71 -13.22
CA LEU A 38 -0.73 15.14 -12.33
C LEU A 38 -0.24 16.53 -12.76
N GLU A 39 0.20 17.32 -11.78
CA GLU A 39 0.67 18.69 -11.94
C GLU A 39 2.12 18.80 -11.43
N ASN A 40 2.91 19.74 -11.95
CA ASN A 40 4.21 20.09 -11.40
C ASN A 40 4.23 21.53 -10.83
N GLU A 41 5.37 21.95 -10.27
CA GLU A 41 5.55 23.31 -9.72
C GLU A 41 5.36 24.44 -10.74
N SER A 42 5.45 24.13 -12.04
CA SER A 42 5.20 25.09 -13.14
C SER A 42 3.72 25.13 -13.57
N HIS A 43 2.84 24.42 -12.85
CA HIS A 43 1.42 24.24 -13.18
C HIS A 43 1.18 23.56 -14.54
N GLU A 44 2.14 22.76 -15.01
CA GLU A 44 1.93 21.91 -16.18
C GLU A 44 1.15 20.67 -15.77
N GLU A 45 0.09 20.34 -16.52
CA GLU A 45 -0.76 19.18 -16.27
C GLU A 45 -0.51 18.08 -17.32
N ILE A 46 -0.42 16.84 -16.86
CA ILE A 46 -0.32 15.65 -17.72
C ILE A 46 -1.34 14.59 -17.30
N LEU A 47 -1.90 13.90 -18.28
CA LEU A 47 -2.84 12.81 -18.06
C LEU A 47 -2.12 11.47 -18.15
N ILE A 48 -2.18 10.71 -17.06
CA ILE A 48 -1.50 9.43 -16.88
C ILE A 48 -2.49 8.27 -16.99
N ARG A 49 -2.11 7.23 -17.74
CA ARG A 49 -2.92 6.03 -17.95
C ARG A 49 -2.18 4.74 -17.65
N THR A 50 -0.86 4.71 -17.75
CA THR A 50 -0.03 3.51 -17.58
C THR A 50 0.96 3.66 -16.43
N CYS A 51 1.54 2.54 -15.97
CA CYS A 51 2.62 2.59 -14.98
C CYS A 51 3.88 3.25 -15.52
N LYS A 52 4.22 3.00 -16.80
CA LYS A 52 5.38 3.62 -17.44
C LYS A 52 5.27 5.16 -17.45
N GLU A 53 4.08 5.67 -17.77
CA GLU A 53 3.79 7.11 -17.72
C GLU A 53 3.84 7.65 -16.28
N TYR A 54 3.22 6.93 -15.33
CA TYR A 54 3.19 7.34 -13.92
C TYR A 54 4.59 7.45 -13.33
N ASP A 55 5.43 6.42 -13.51
CA ASP A 55 6.80 6.41 -12.99
C ASP A 55 7.67 7.51 -13.61
N ALA A 56 7.51 7.77 -14.91
CA ALA A 56 8.20 8.86 -15.59
C ALA A 56 7.75 10.23 -15.07
N ALA A 57 6.45 10.41 -14.82
CA ALA A 57 5.87 11.63 -14.29
C ALA A 57 6.37 11.94 -12.87
N ILE A 58 6.31 10.96 -11.96
CA ILE A 58 6.81 11.11 -10.59
C ILE A 58 8.32 11.43 -10.60
N SER A 59 9.10 10.75 -11.45
CA SER A 59 10.54 11.03 -11.61
C SER A 59 10.82 12.44 -12.15
N ALA A 60 9.88 13.01 -12.92
CA ALA A 60 9.95 14.37 -13.43
C ALA A 60 9.39 15.43 -12.47
N GLY A 61 8.99 15.05 -11.25
CA GLY A 61 8.50 15.97 -10.22
C GLY A 61 7.02 16.33 -10.34
N PHE A 62 6.23 15.56 -11.10
CA PHE A 62 4.78 15.70 -11.11
C PHE A 62 4.17 15.02 -9.88
N TYR A 63 3.06 15.56 -9.39
CA TYR A 63 2.33 15.06 -8.24
C TYR A 63 0.82 15.27 -8.39
N ALA A 64 0.04 14.48 -7.64
CA ALA A 64 -1.41 14.62 -7.60
C ALA A 64 -1.79 15.79 -6.69
N ARG A 65 -2.41 16.83 -7.25
CA ARG A 65 -2.68 18.08 -6.52
C ARG A 65 -4.08 18.15 -5.92
N THR A 66 -5.10 17.68 -6.63
CA THR A 66 -6.47 17.71 -6.11
C THR A 66 -6.80 16.46 -5.31
N ASN A 67 -7.77 16.54 -4.40
CA ASN A 67 -8.23 15.37 -3.64
C ASN A 67 -8.74 14.25 -4.56
N ILE A 68 -9.35 14.60 -5.71
CA ILE A 68 -9.76 13.61 -6.70
C ILE A 68 -8.52 12.93 -7.28
N ASP A 69 -7.52 13.69 -7.74
CA ASP A 69 -6.31 13.12 -8.33
C ASP A 69 -5.50 12.29 -7.33
N ILE A 70 -5.45 12.70 -6.06
CA ILE A 70 -4.79 11.92 -4.99
C ILE A 70 -5.47 10.55 -4.86
N LYS A 71 -6.80 10.52 -4.81
CA LYS A 71 -7.55 9.25 -4.73
C LYS A 71 -7.43 8.39 -5.98
N LEU A 72 -7.38 9.01 -7.16
CA LEU A 72 -7.18 8.28 -8.42
C LEU A 72 -5.73 7.75 -8.52
N SER A 73 -4.75 8.47 -7.97
CA SER A 73 -3.35 8.06 -7.95
C SER A 73 -3.12 6.78 -7.16
N VAL A 74 -3.91 6.52 -6.11
CA VAL A 74 -3.86 5.25 -5.35
C VAL A 74 -3.92 4.01 -6.24
N TYR A 75 -4.72 4.04 -7.32
CA TYR A 75 -4.80 2.93 -8.26
C TYR A 75 -3.46 2.68 -8.96
N PHE A 76 -2.75 3.75 -9.33
CA PHE A 76 -1.41 3.67 -9.92
C PHE A 76 -0.39 3.24 -8.88
N GLU A 77 -0.40 3.83 -7.69
CA GLU A 77 0.51 3.45 -6.61
C GLU A 77 0.40 1.96 -6.27
N HIS A 78 -0.83 1.43 -6.15
CA HIS A 78 -1.08 0.01 -5.91
C HIS A 78 -0.60 -0.87 -7.06
N GLN A 79 -1.08 -0.61 -8.28
CA GLN A 79 -0.79 -1.49 -9.40
C GLN A 79 0.67 -1.42 -9.86
N CYS A 80 1.23 -0.22 -9.96
CA CYS A 80 2.61 -0.02 -10.39
C CYS A 80 3.59 -0.42 -9.30
N GLY A 81 3.26 -0.11 -8.03
CA GLY A 81 4.02 -0.60 -6.88
C GLY A 81 4.06 -2.13 -6.82
N LEU A 82 2.93 -2.82 -7.06
CA LEU A 82 2.88 -4.28 -7.15
C LEU A 82 3.81 -4.80 -8.25
N LEU A 83 3.71 -4.27 -9.47
CA LEU A 83 4.52 -4.73 -10.60
C LEU A 83 6.02 -4.50 -10.35
N LYS A 84 6.41 -3.34 -9.80
CA LYS A 84 7.80 -3.07 -9.41
C LYS A 84 8.28 -4.01 -8.31
N ALA A 85 7.47 -4.27 -7.29
CA ALA A 85 7.80 -5.19 -6.21
C ALA A 85 7.99 -6.62 -6.74
N LEU A 86 7.12 -7.10 -7.63
CA LEU A 86 7.23 -8.41 -8.27
C LEU A 86 8.46 -8.52 -9.20
N GLU A 87 8.91 -7.41 -9.78
CA GLU A 87 10.08 -7.38 -10.66
C GLU A 87 11.39 -7.67 -9.91
N ILE A 88 11.47 -7.22 -8.65
CA ILE A 88 12.63 -7.41 -7.77
C ILE A 88 12.46 -8.60 -6.81
N ALA A 89 11.24 -9.14 -6.68
CA ALA A 89 10.94 -10.23 -5.77
C ALA A 89 11.80 -11.47 -6.05
N THR A 90 12.26 -12.09 -4.96
CA THR A 90 12.98 -13.37 -4.99
C THR A 90 12.34 -14.39 -4.05
N THR A 91 12.77 -15.64 -4.15
CA THR A 91 12.30 -16.69 -3.25
C THR A 91 13.01 -16.56 -1.90
N PRO A 92 12.28 -16.41 -0.77
CA PRO A 92 12.91 -16.30 0.54
C PRO A 92 13.59 -17.61 0.93
N GLY A 93 14.74 -17.51 1.59
CA GLY A 93 15.44 -18.64 2.19
C GLY A 93 14.91 -18.98 3.59
N THR A 94 14.35 -18.01 4.30
CA THR A 94 13.78 -18.15 5.65
C THR A 94 12.47 -17.39 5.75
N SER A 95 11.50 -17.92 6.49
CA SER A 95 10.25 -17.24 6.78
C SER A 95 9.94 -17.26 8.26
N PHE A 96 9.59 -16.11 8.81
CA PHE A 96 9.03 -15.96 10.15
C PHE A 96 7.52 -15.65 10.13
N ILE A 97 6.91 -15.76 8.95
CA ILE A 97 5.50 -15.44 8.72
C ILE A 97 4.68 -16.59 8.13
N ALA A 98 5.34 -17.65 7.66
CA ALA A 98 4.71 -18.80 7.02
C ALA A 98 4.25 -19.86 8.03
N ASP A 99 5.03 -20.12 9.08
CA ASP A 99 4.72 -21.10 10.12
C ASP A 99 5.21 -20.62 11.52
N PRO A 100 4.29 -20.27 12.45
CA PRO A 100 2.85 -20.14 12.22
C PRO A 100 2.55 -19.05 11.18
N ARG A 101 1.45 -19.22 10.43
CA ARG A 101 1.03 -18.23 9.45
C ARG A 101 0.55 -16.97 10.15
N VAL A 102 1.34 -15.90 10.08
CA VAL A 102 0.98 -14.57 10.59
C VAL A 102 0.89 -13.54 9.46
N GLY A 103 0.12 -12.47 9.66
CA GLY A 103 -0.11 -11.40 8.70
C GLY A 103 -0.88 -10.22 9.31
N VAL A 104 -1.62 -9.49 8.47
CA VAL A 104 -2.33 -8.27 8.92
C VAL A 104 -3.44 -8.51 9.94
N ALA A 105 -3.83 -9.76 10.14
CA ALA A 105 -4.81 -10.12 11.17
C ALA A 105 -4.19 -10.25 12.58
N ASP A 106 -2.86 -10.34 12.68
CA ASP A 106 -2.13 -10.51 13.93
C ASP A 106 -1.79 -9.14 14.53
N LEU A 107 -2.81 -8.46 15.07
CA LEU A 107 -2.75 -7.05 15.48
C LEU A 107 -1.70 -6.75 16.57
N HIS A 108 -1.32 -7.75 17.35
CA HIS A 108 -0.25 -7.67 18.35
C HIS A 108 1.16 -7.60 17.74
N LEU A 109 1.30 -7.93 16.44
CA LEU A 109 2.55 -7.82 15.70
C LEU A 109 2.66 -6.51 14.93
N ILE A 110 1.59 -5.73 14.77
CA ILE A 110 1.60 -4.48 14.01
C ILE A 110 1.89 -3.31 14.97
N PRO A 111 3.04 -2.61 14.82
CA PRO A 111 3.31 -1.39 15.58
C PRO A 111 2.32 -0.28 15.25
N PHE A 112 1.89 0.46 16.28
CA PHE A 112 0.98 1.57 16.13
C PHE A 112 1.57 2.74 15.35
N SER A 113 2.90 2.85 15.28
CA SER A 113 3.59 3.79 14.39
C SER A 113 3.28 3.59 12.90
N MET A 114 2.64 2.47 12.51
CA MET A 114 2.17 2.25 11.15
C MET A 114 0.79 2.87 10.86
N PHE A 115 0.07 3.32 11.89
CA PHE A 115 -1.24 3.92 11.71
C PHE A 115 -1.11 5.36 11.18
N PRO A 116 -1.93 5.78 10.20
CA PRO A 116 -1.84 7.13 9.64
C PRO A 116 -2.14 8.17 10.72
N GLN A 117 -1.27 9.19 10.79
CA GLN A 117 -1.48 10.37 11.61
C GLN A 117 -1.69 11.58 10.70
N PHE A 118 -2.57 12.48 11.11
CA PHE A 118 -2.82 13.74 10.43
C PHE A 118 -2.77 14.89 11.44
N GLY A 119 -1.95 15.91 11.19
CA GLY A 119 -1.78 17.06 12.10
C GLY A 119 -0.48 17.03 12.90
N VAL A 120 -0.51 17.59 14.11
CA VAL A 120 0.67 17.73 14.97
C VAL A 120 1.10 16.35 15.49
N GLU A 121 2.40 16.07 15.44
CA GLU A 121 3.00 14.87 16.03
C GLU A 121 2.48 14.71 17.46
N ARG A 122 1.95 13.53 17.78
CA ARG A 122 1.53 13.23 19.15
C ARG A 122 2.80 13.02 19.97
N GLU A 123 3.31 14.09 20.58
CA GLU A 123 4.54 14.13 21.40
C GLU A 123 4.58 13.10 22.56
N HIS A 124 3.48 12.38 22.80
CA HIS A 124 3.30 11.43 23.89
C HIS A 124 2.73 10.07 23.49
N GLU A 125 2.64 9.74 22.20
CA GLU A 125 2.25 8.38 21.81
C GLU A 125 3.40 7.40 21.99
N ASN A 126 3.12 6.33 22.74
CA ASN A 126 4.03 5.22 22.88
C ASN A 126 4.24 4.59 21.49
N SER A 127 5.35 4.92 20.83
CA SER A 127 5.74 4.38 19.52
C SER A 127 5.95 2.86 19.55
N ALA A 128 6.11 2.28 20.73
CA ALA A 128 6.14 0.85 20.96
C ALA A 128 4.76 0.25 21.26
N ALA A 129 3.65 0.97 21.12
CA ALA A 129 2.32 0.38 21.17
C ALA A 129 2.04 -0.43 19.89
N THR A 130 1.08 -1.33 19.96
CA THR A 130 0.57 -2.17 18.86
C THR A 130 -0.87 -1.81 18.54
N TYR A 131 -1.36 -2.28 17.39
CA TYR A 131 -2.77 -2.11 17.05
C TYR A 131 -3.66 -2.83 18.06
N GLN A 132 -3.26 -4.00 18.57
CA GLN A 132 -4.01 -4.71 19.60
C GLN A 132 -4.14 -3.88 20.88
N GLU A 133 -3.05 -3.31 21.40
CA GLU A 133 -3.09 -2.48 22.61
C GLU A 133 -3.99 -1.24 22.44
N LYS A 134 -4.01 -0.66 21.23
CA LYS A 134 -4.89 0.46 20.89
C LYS A 134 -6.35 0.08 20.69
N ILE A 135 -6.63 -1.18 20.40
CA ILE A 135 -8.00 -1.70 20.42
C ILE A 135 -8.43 -1.94 21.86
N ASP A 136 -7.54 -2.50 22.68
CA ASP A 136 -7.82 -2.83 24.08
C ASP A 136 -8.08 -1.56 24.92
N ASP A 137 -7.40 -0.44 24.61
CA ASP A 137 -7.64 0.87 25.26
C ASP A 137 -8.79 1.70 24.63
N GLY A 138 -9.39 1.20 23.55
CA GLY A 138 -10.50 1.84 22.84
C GLY A 138 -10.12 2.97 21.89
N SER A 139 -8.83 3.26 21.69
CA SER A 139 -8.36 4.28 20.72
C SER A 139 -8.63 3.89 19.27
N LEU A 140 -8.60 2.59 18.95
CA LEU A 140 -8.87 2.04 17.63
C LEU A 140 -10.04 1.06 17.64
N VAL A 141 -10.79 1.05 16.55
CA VAL A 141 -11.94 0.17 16.35
C VAL A 141 -11.77 -0.61 15.06
N VAL A 142 -11.79 -1.94 15.15
CA VAL A 142 -11.78 -2.83 13.98
C VAL A 142 -13.13 -2.76 13.29
N LYS A 143 -13.15 -2.33 12.02
CA LYS A 143 -14.34 -2.31 11.17
C LYS A 143 -14.46 -3.57 10.32
N ARG A 144 -13.34 -4.15 9.91
CA ARG A 144 -13.28 -5.40 9.15
C ARG A 144 -11.99 -6.14 9.44
N LEU A 145 -12.11 -7.43 9.72
CA LEU A 145 -10.98 -8.32 9.91
C LEU A 145 -11.20 -9.61 9.12
N ARG A 146 -10.27 -9.90 8.21
CA ARG A 146 -10.13 -11.15 7.47
C ARG A 146 -8.66 -11.52 7.44
N GLN A 147 -8.35 -12.75 7.08
CA GLN A 147 -6.97 -13.25 7.07
C GLN A 147 -5.99 -12.37 6.28
N ASN A 148 -6.42 -11.80 5.16
CA ASN A 148 -5.61 -10.94 4.29
C ASN A 148 -6.12 -9.48 4.22
N THR A 149 -7.04 -9.06 5.10
CA THR A 149 -7.61 -7.71 5.04
C THR A 149 -7.94 -7.19 6.43
N LEU A 150 -7.41 -6.02 6.75
CA LEU A 150 -7.72 -5.25 7.94
C LEU A 150 -8.32 -3.91 7.54
N CYS A 151 -9.41 -3.50 8.18
CA CYS A 151 -9.91 -2.13 8.18
C CYS A 151 -10.12 -1.71 9.63
N ILE A 152 -9.45 -0.64 10.02
CA ILE A 152 -9.35 -0.17 11.40
C ILE A 152 -9.40 1.36 11.42
N GLU A 153 -10.08 1.92 12.41
CA GLU A 153 -10.36 3.36 12.48
C GLU A 153 -10.16 3.90 13.90
N GLU A 154 -9.69 5.14 13.98
CA GLU A 154 -9.89 5.99 15.15
C GLU A 154 -11.31 6.57 15.10
N PRO A 155 -12.09 6.55 16.20
CA PRO A 155 -13.49 6.98 16.19
C PRO A 155 -13.72 8.36 15.57
N GLU A 156 -12.83 9.32 15.84
CA GLU A 156 -12.90 10.70 15.36
C GLU A 156 -11.57 11.14 14.72
N GLY A 157 -10.98 10.29 13.87
CA GLY A 157 -9.71 10.59 13.25
C GLY A 157 -9.52 9.96 11.87
N MET A 158 -8.45 9.18 11.76
CA MET A 158 -8.10 8.47 10.53
C MET A 158 -8.66 7.06 10.52
N GLY A 159 -8.87 6.54 9.32
CA GLY A 159 -9.08 5.14 9.03
C GLY A 159 -7.95 4.61 8.16
N GLN A 160 -7.68 3.32 8.28
CA GLN A 160 -6.68 2.61 7.49
C GLN A 160 -7.24 1.26 7.06
N GLN A 161 -7.06 0.95 5.78
CA GLN A 161 -7.28 -0.35 5.20
C GLN A 161 -5.95 -0.93 4.72
N LEU A 162 -5.66 -2.16 5.15
CA LEU A 162 -4.51 -2.95 4.70
C LEU A 162 -5.01 -4.21 4.02
N ILE A 163 -4.51 -4.49 2.82
CA ILE A 163 -4.80 -5.71 2.06
C ILE A 163 -3.50 -6.41 1.73
N GLU A 164 -3.37 -7.66 2.17
CA GLU A 164 -2.25 -8.52 1.80
C GLU A 164 -2.38 -8.98 0.35
N VAL A 165 -1.38 -8.70 -0.48
CA VAL A 165 -1.42 -8.99 -1.93
C VAL A 165 -0.36 -9.99 -2.39
N ALA A 166 0.81 -10.04 -1.75
CA ALA A 166 1.86 -11.01 -2.09
C ALA A 166 2.80 -11.25 -0.91
N ARG A 167 3.47 -12.40 -0.91
CA ARG A 167 4.58 -12.72 -0.01
C ARG A 167 5.77 -13.20 -0.83
N ALA A 168 6.94 -12.65 -0.57
CA ALA A 168 8.21 -12.98 -1.23
C ALA A 168 9.35 -12.33 -0.44
N ASP A 169 10.59 -12.55 -0.83
CA ASP A 169 11.69 -11.67 -0.38
C ASP A 169 11.73 -10.46 -1.33
N PHE A 170 11.28 -9.30 -0.83
CA PHE A 170 11.28 -8.04 -1.58
C PHE A 170 12.50 -7.16 -1.29
N SER A 171 13.26 -7.48 -0.23
CA SER A 171 14.44 -6.74 0.19
C SER A 171 15.76 -7.32 -0.35
N GLY A 172 15.74 -8.60 -0.72
CA GLY A 172 16.92 -9.38 -1.12
C GLY A 172 17.75 -9.90 0.06
N ASP A 173 17.25 -9.84 1.29
CA ASP A 173 17.96 -10.29 2.49
C ASP A 173 17.73 -11.78 2.82
N GLY A 174 16.92 -12.47 2.02
CA GLY A 174 16.56 -13.88 2.18
C GLY A 174 15.41 -14.13 3.14
N ILE A 175 14.78 -13.10 3.74
CA ILE A 175 13.64 -13.22 4.65
C ILE A 175 12.33 -13.00 3.87
N GLU A 176 11.32 -13.79 4.19
CA GLU A 176 9.98 -13.60 3.61
C GLU A 176 9.28 -12.35 4.18
N ASP A 177 8.87 -11.48 3.26
CA ASP A 177 8.16 -10.24 3.51
C ASP A 177 6.69 -10.34 3.04
N ILE A 178 5.90 -9.35 3.44
CA ILE A 178 4.50 -9.20 3.05
C ILE A 178 4.33 -7.87 2.31
N LEU A 179 3.86 -7.93 1.05
CA LEU A 179 3.43 -6.75 0.31
C LEU A 179 1.95 -6.46 0.61
N LEU A 180 1.68 -5.22 0.97
CA LEU A 180 0.36 -4.69 1.30
C LEU A 180 -0.05 -3.58 0.34
N PHE A 181 -1.34 -3.54 0.00
CA PHE A 181 -2.00 -2.32 -0.41
C PHE A 181 -2.53 -1.60 0.83
N GLU A 182 -2.20 -0.32 0.95
CA GLU A 182 -2.72 0.57 1.98
C GLU A 182 -3.68 1.58 1.36
N TYR A 183 -4.78 1.85 2.06
CA TYR A 183 -5.59 3.04 1.85
C TYR A 183 -5.95 3.69 3.19
N CYS A 184 -5.60 4.96 3.33
CA CYS A 184 -5.85 5.80 4.49
C CYS A 184 -6.92 6.84 4.15
N TYR A 185 -7.77 7.18 5.11
CA TYR A 185 -8.86 8.15 4.89
C TYR A 185 -9.25 8.87 6.19
N ALA A 186 -9.81 10.07 6.07
CA ALA A 186 -10.42 10.74 7.22
C ALA A 186 -11.83 10.19 7.45
N THR A 187 -12.15 9.74 8.67
CA THR A 187 -13.46 9.11 8.97
C THR A 187 -14.64 10.08 8.84
N HIS A 188 -14.37 11.38 9.00
CA HIS A 188 -15.36 12.47 8.91
C HIS A 188 -15.05 13.47 7.80
N GLY A 189 -14.16 13.11 6.86
CA GLY A 189 -13.70 14.00 5.80
C GLY A 189 -13.76 13.34 4.43
N THR A 190 -13.31 14.10 3.42
CA THR A 190 -13.19 13.58 2.06
C THR A 190 -11.75 13.20 1.71
N LEU A 191 -10.77 13.42 2.59
CA LEU A 191 -9.38 13.04 2.34
C LEU A 191 -9.23 11.52 2.25
N GLY A 192 -8.51 11.07 1.23
CA GLY A 192 -8.04 9.69 1.15
C GLY A 192 -6.79 9.60 0.29
N PHE A 193 -5.85 8.75 0.68
CA PHE A 193 -4.56 8.53 0.03
C PHE A 193 -4.07 7.12 0.36
N GLY A 194 -3.04 6.64 -0.32
CA GLY A 194 -2.47 5.34 0.00
C GLY A 194 -1.62 4.82 -1.14
N GLY A 195 -0.85 3.78 -0.84
CA GLY A 195 0.08 3.18 -1.79
C GLY A 195 0.38 1.76 -1.39
N ILE A 196 1.63 1.34 -1.55
CA ILE A 196 2.09 0.03 -1.10
C ILE A 196 2.94 0.14 0.17
N LYS A 197 2.85 -0.89 1.01
CA LYS A 197 3.76 -1.09 2.15
C LYS A 197 4.34 -2.49 2.10
N ILE A 198 5.57 -2.65 2.55
CA ILE A 198 6.18 -3.97 2.70
C ILE A 198 6.50 -4.17 4.19
N LEU A 199 5.98 -5.25 4.75
CA LEU A 199 6.25 -5.68 6.11
C LEU A 199 7.28 -6.79 6.10
N THR A 200 8.31 -6.65 6.91
CA THR A 200 9.23 -7.74 7.24
C THR A 200 9.07 -8.15 8.70
N ARG A 201 9.42 -9.39 9.02
CA ARG A 201 9.49 -9.89 10.39
C ARG A 201 10.74 -10.73 10.53
N LYS A 202 11.68 -10.30 11.37
CA LYS A 202 13.03 -10.88 11.46
C LYS A 202 13.19 -12.01 12.48
N GLY A 203 12.11 -12.38 13.16
CA GLY A 203 12.15 -13.45 14.16
C GLY A 203 10.77 -13.74 14.78
N PRO A 204 10.63 -14.88 15.48
CA PRO A 204 9.36 -15.33 16.05
C PRO A 204 8.82 -14.46 17.19
N GLU A 205 9.68 -13.68 17.84
CA GLU A 205 9.30 -12.75 18.92
C GLU A 205 9.30 -11.29 18.43
N ASN A 206 9.67 -11.05 17.17
CA ASN A 206 9.70 -9.71 16.61
C ASN A 206 8.31 -9.32 16.07
N ARG A 207 8.07 -8.01 16.12
CA ARG A 207 6.94 -7.35 15.47
C ARG A 207 7.26 -7.13 13.99
N PHE A 208 6.24 -6.72 13.23
CA PHE A 208 6.45 -6.26 11.86
C PHE A 208 7.22 -4.94 11.83
N GLU A 209 8.08 -4.81 10.84
CA GLU A 209 8.81 -3.59 10.51
C GLU A 209 8.46 -3.18 9.08
N LEU A 210 8.37 -1.87 8.82
CA LEU A 210 8.27 -1.37 7.45
C LEU A 210 9.66 -1.40 6.81
N ILE A 211 9.72 -1.90 5.58
CA ILE A 211 10.91 -1.81 4.75
C ILE A 211 10.60 -1.06 3.46
N THR A 212 11.57 -0.28 3.03
CA THR A 212 11.58 0.32 1.69
C THR A 212 12.55 -0.52 0.86
N PRO A 213 12.11 -1.18 -0.23
CA PRO A 213 13.03 -1.83 -1.15
C PRO A 213 13.99 -0.80 -1.69
N CYS A 214 15.25 -1.18 -1.92
CA CYS A 214 16.29 -0.25 -2.34
C CYS A 214 16.03 0.47 -3.69
N ASN A 215 14.92 0.21 -4.39
CA ASN A 215 14.63 0.74 -5.74
C ASN A 215 13.13 0.98 -6.05
N LEU A 216 12.27 1.31 -5.07
CA LEU A 216 10.85 1.62 -5.34
C LEU A 216 10.56 3.10 -5.61
#